data_AF-A0A562KTT2-F1
#
_entry.id   AF-A0A562KTT2-F1
#
_cell.length_a   1.000
_cell.length_b   1.000
_cell.length_c   1.000
_cell.angle_alpha   90.00
_cell.angle_beta   90.00
_cell.angle_gamma   90.00
#
_symmetry.space_group_name_H-M   'P 1'
#
loop_
_entity.id
_entity.type
_entity.pdbx_description
1 polymer ?
#
loop_
_entity_poly.entity_id
_entity_poly.type
_entity_poly.pdbx_seq_one_letter_code
_entity_poly.pdbx_strand_id
1 'polypeptide(L)'
;MQRIELTEIKKRAEIISARSIESLQSNLKSLHAKNAAQGRLRSGATVKESAGIARSTIQSYFSELEQFVRSRPDGSPGFDATIIDAISSSTSSLISSINDGLLKSATLAGNASLVSAVEPEVTSELSASQETFRSNIRAYWATKASTLGLSRTDKVLLGTEAIFIVAAAIIIGMWINDPKGSYEPYLALFGIGIPAIEIFRRVAKRHAP
;
A
#
# COMPACT_ATOMS: atom_id res chain seq x y z
N MET A 1 -23.23 -12.98 -1.93
CA MET A 1 -22.09 -12.91 -1.00
C MET A 1 -21.33 -11.59 -1.13
N GLN A 2 -20.81 -11.22 -2.32
CA GLN A 2 -20.08 -9.96 -2.57
C GLN A 2 -20.74 -8.66 -2.06
N ARG A 3 -22.08 -8.52 -2.11
CA ARG A 3 -22.76 -7.31 -1.59
C ARG A 3 -22.62 -7.12 -0.09
N ILE A 4 -22.62 -8.20 0.69
CA ILE A 4 -22.52 -8.14 2.16
C ILE A 4 -21.11 -7.73 2.56
N GLU A 5 -20.10 -8.24 1.85
CA GLU A 5 -18.69 -7.93 2.08
C GLU A 5 -18.33 -6.47 1.77
N LEU A 6 -18.94 -5.89 0.73
CA LEU A 6 -18.74 -4.48 0.38
C LEU A 6 -19.36 -3.54 1.42
N THR A 7 -20.53 -3.88 1.94
CA THR A 7 -21.17 -3.13 3.03
C THR A 7 -20.32 -3.15 4.29
N GLU A 8 -19.68 -4.28 4.60
CA GLU A 8 -18.77 -4.38 5.73
C GLU A 8 -17.51 -3.53 5.56
N ILE A 9 -16.94 -3.48 4.34
CA ILE A 9 -15.80 -2.60 4.03
C ILE A 9 -16.17 -1.15 4.22
N LYS A 10 -17.32 -0.73 3.66
CA LYS A 10 -17.81 0.64 3.82
C LYS A 10 -17.94 0.99 5.29
N LYS A 11 -18.61 0.14 6.06
CA LYS A 11 -18.79 0.34 7.50
C LYS A 11 -17.47 0.42 8.24
N ARG A 12 -16.48 -0.40 7.89
CA ARG A 12 -15.16 -0.35 8.54
C ARG A 12 -14.38 0.91 8.15
N ALA A 13 -14.44 1.30 6.87
CA ALA A 13 -13.81 2.53 6.40
C ALA A 13 -14.44 3.77 7.05
N GLU A 14 -15.76 3.77 7.26
CA GLU A 14 -16.46 4.79 8.04
C GLU A 14 -15.99 4.83 9.51
N ILE A 15 -15.83 3.68 10.16
CA ILE A 15 -15.30 3.62 11.54
C ILE A 15 -13.88 4.17 11.63
N ILE A 16 -13.00 3.79 10.68
CA ILE A 16 -11.61 4.27 10.62
C ILE A 16 -11.58 5.78 10.36
N SER A 17 -12.44 6.27 9.47
CA SER A 17 -12.61 7.71 9.18
C SER A 17 -13.07 8.47 10.43
N ALA A 18 -14.12 7.99 11.11
CA ALA A 18 -14.64 8.62 12.33
C ALA A 18 -13.57 8.70 13.44
N ARG A 19 -12.82 7.62 13.66
CA ARG A 19 -11.71 7.60 14.63
C ARG A 19 -10.59 8.56 14.24
N SER A 20 -10.24 8.62 12.96
CA SER A 20 -9.22 9.53 12.46
C SER A 20 -9.63 11.00 12.64
N ILE A 21 -10.92 11.31 12.41
CA ILE A 21 -11.50 12.64 12.64
C ILE A 21 -11.47 12.99 14.13
N GLU A 22 -11.84 12.06 15.01
CA GLU A 22 -11.80 12.27 16.46
C GLU A 22 -10.36 12.54 16.95
N SER A 23 -9.40 11.74 16.48
CA SER A 23 -7.97 11.91 16.76
C SER A 23 -7.46 13.26 16.27
N LEU A 24 -7.80 13.64 15.02
CA LEU A 24 -7.47 14.95 14.45
C LEU A 24 -7.99 16.09 15.31
N GLN A 25 -9.27 16.07 15.68
CA GLN A 25 -9.89 17.12 16.49
C GLN A 25 -9.27 17.21 17.88
N SER A 26 -8.97 16.07 18.50
CA SER A 26 -8.31 16.00 19.80
C SER A 26 -6.90 16.59 19.73
N ASN A 27 -6.12 16.21 18.73
CA ASN A 27 -4.75 16.70 18.53
C ASN A 27 -4.72 18.19 18.21
N LEU A 28 -5.65 18.70 17.39
CA LEU A 28 -5.78 20.13 17.12
C LEU A 28 -6.16 20.92 18.38
N LYS A 29 -7.10 20.43 19.19
CA LYS A 29 -7.46 21.07 20.47
C LYS A 29 -6.26 21.13 21.43
N SER A 30 -5.52 20.02 21.54
CA SER A 30 -4.31 19.94 22.35
C SER A 30 -3.24 20.93 21.87
N LEU A 31 -3.02 21.01 20.56
CA LEU A 31 -2.12 21.97 19.94
C LEU A 31 -2.52 23.41 20.24
N HIS A 32 -3.80 23.75 20.07
CA HIS A 32 -4.30 25.10 20.33
C HIS A 32 -4.18 25.48 21.81
N ALA A 33 -4.48 24.56 22.73
CA ALA A 33 -4.30 24.79 24.16
C ALA A 33 -2.83 25.04 24.52
N LYS A 34 -1.91 24.22 23.98
CA LYS A 34 -0.47 24.37 24.17
C LYS A 34 0.03 25.71 23.63
N ASN A 35 -0.36 26.07 22.40
CA ASN A 35 0.08 27.32 21.78
C ASN A 35 -0.57 28.54 22.43
N ALA A 36 -1.78 28.43 22.99
CA ALA A 36 -2.38 29.47 23.81
C ALA A 36 -1.60 29.70 25.11
N ALA A 37 -1.26 28.63 25.83
CA ALA A 37 -0.46 28.71 27.05
C ALA A 37 0.93 29.34 26.82
N GLN A 38 1.48 29.17 25.62
CA GLN A 38 2.76 29.74 25.21
C GLN A 38 2.66 31.13 24.57
N GLY A 39 1.46 31.71 24.45
CA GLY A 39 1.26 33.01 23.76
C GLY A 39 1.48 32.95 22.24
N ARG A 40 1.56 31.75 21.66
CA ARG A 40 1.83 31.48 20.23
C ARG A 40 0.59 31.22 19.40
N LEU A 41 -0.61 31.31 19.97
CA LEU A 41 -1.87 30.99 19.27
C LEU A 41 -2.03 31.76 17.96
N ARG A 42 -1.65 33.04 17.95
CA ARG A 42 -1.70 33.95 16.80
C ARG A 42 -0.53 33.86 15.82
N SER A 43 0.32 32.84 15.97
CA SER A 43 1.48 32.68 15.09
C SER A 43 1.13 31.84 13.85
N GLY A 44 1.75 32.16 12.71
CA GLY A 44 1.69 31.30 11.52
C GLY A 44 2.26 29.89 11.78
N ALA A 45 3.09 29.72 12.82
CA ALA A 45 3.57 28.42 13.26
C ALA A 45 2.43 27.48 13.71
N THR A 46 1.38 28.01 14.36
CA THR A 46 0.20 27.20 14.77
C THR A 46 -0.52 26.61 13.55
N VAL A 47 -0.64 27.38 12.46
CA VAL A 47 -1.28 26.91 11.22
C VAL A 47 -0.43 25.82 10.56
N LYS A 48 0.89 26.03 10.50
CA LYS A 48 1.84 25.04 9.97
C LYS A 48 1.85 23.73 10.77
N GLU A 49 1.84 23.83 12.10
CA GLU A 49 1.77 22.67 13.01
C GLU A 49 0.42 21.93 12.85
N SER A 50 -0.68 22.67 12.70
CA SER A 50 -2.02 22.09 12.44
C SER A 50 -2.06 21.29 11.13
N ALA A 51 -1.39 21.79 10.09
CA ALA A 51 -1.24 21.05 8.84
C ALA A 51 -0.30 19.84 8.95
N GLY A 52 0.72 19.90 9.81
CA GLY A 52 1.49 18.72 10.17
C GLY A 52 0.62 17.62 10.77
N ILE A 53 -0.28 17.99 11.69
CA ILE A 53 -1.25 17.04 12.28
C ILE A 53 -2.20 16.49 11.20
N ALA A 54 -2.72 17.36 10.31
CA ALA A 54 -3.57 16.93 9.19
C ALA A 54 -2.87 15.90 8.30
N ARG A 55 -1.63 16.16 7.88
CA ARG A 55 -0.82 15.22 7.07
C ARG A 55 -0.59 13.89 7.77
N SER A 56 -0.22 13.91 9.05
CA SER A 56 -0.02 12.68 9.83
C SER A 56 -1.32 11.87 9.98
N THR A 57 -2.47 12.55 10.07
CA THR A 57 -3.79 11.92 10.14
C THR A 57 -4.14 11.25 8.81
N ILE A 58 -3.89 11.92 7.68
CA ILE A 58 -4.08 11.35 6.33
C ILE A 58 -3.27 10.06 6.18
N GLN A 59 -1.98 10.10 6.52
CA GLN A 59 -1.10 8.93 6.42
C GLN A 59 -1.59 7.78 7.29
N SER A 60 -1.96 8.07 8.54
CA SER A 60 -2.48 7.07 9.48
C SER A 60 -3.78 6.45 8.99
N TYR A 61 -4.70 7.25 8.45
CA TYR A 61 -5.98 6.79 7.89
C TYR A 61 -5.76 5.80 6.73
N PHE A 62 -4.93 6.15 5.75
CA PHE A 62 -4.66 5.26 4.62
C PHE A 62 -3.87 4.01 5.01
N SER A 63 -2.96 4.12 5.98
CA SER A 63 -2.22 2.97 6.52
C SER A 63 -3.15 1.98 7.24
N GLU A 64 -4.07 2.45 8.08
CA GLU A 64 -5.03 1.58 8.77
C GLU A 64 -6.00 0.92 7.79
N LEU A 65 -6.45 1.64 6.76
CA LEU A 65 -7.24 1.07 5.67
C LEU A 65 -6.48 -0.01 4.90
N GLU A 66 -5.22 0.24 4.57
CA GLU A 66 -4.38 -0.74 3.89
C GLU A 66 -4.22 -2.02 4.72
N GLN A 67 -3.93 -1.86 6.02
CA GLN A 67 -3.82 -2.99 6.94
C GLN A 67 -5.13 -3.79 7.03
N PHE A 68 -6.27 -3.11 7.11
CA PHE A 68 -7.58 -3.74 7.10
C PHE A 68 -7.78 -4.57 5.82
N VAL A 69 -7.54 -4.00 4.64
CA VAL A 69 -7.72 -4.71 3.37
C VAL A 69 -6.77 -5.90 3.27
N ARG A 70 -5.51 -5.76 3.71
CA ARG A 70 -4.53 -6.86 3.72
C ARG A 70 -4.89 -7.98 4.69
N SER A 71 -5.48 -7.66 5.84
CA SER A 71 -5.86 -8.65 6.86
C SER A 71 -6.99 -9.58 6.44
N ARG A 72 -7.68 -9.30 5.32
CA ARG A 72 -8.82 -10.10 4.87
C ARG A 72 -8.38 -11.43 4.23
N PRO A 73 -9.04 -12.53 4.61
CA PRO A 73 -8.74 -13.84 4.04
C PRO A 73 -9.19 -13.96 2.57
N ASP A 74 -10.24 -13.25 2.18
CA ASP A 74 -10.91 -13.44 0.89
C ASP A 74 -10.00 -13.15 -0.31
N GLY A 75 -9.99 -14.03 -1.31
CA GLY A 75 -9.02 -14.04 -2.41
C GLY A 75 -9.55 -13.57 -3.77
N SER A 76 -10.75 -12.96 -3.82
CA SER A 76 -11.43 -12.72 -5.10
C SER A 76 -10.82 -11.53 -5.87
N PRO A 77 -10.32 -11.73 -7.11
CA PRO A 77 -9.71 -10.65 -7.91
C PRO A 77 -10.68 -9.55 -8.36
N GLY A 78 -11.99 -9.83 -8.43
CA GLY A 78 -13.01 -8.85 -8.82
C GLY A 78 -13.35 -7.80 -7.75
N PHE A 79 -12.68 -7.88 -6.59
CA PHE A 79 -12.96 -7.07 -5.41
C PHE A 79 -12.28 -5.69 -5.44
N ASP A 80 -11.27 -5.51 -6.30
CA ASP A 80 -10.35 -4.37 -6.30
C ASP A 80 -10.99 -3.00 -6.59
N ALA A 81 -11.66 -2.85 -7.74
CA ALA A 81 -12.23 -1.56 -8.14
C ALA A 81 -13.34 -1.11 -7.17
N THR A 82 -14.13 -2.08 -6.69
CA THR A 82 -15.27 -1.82 -5.81
C THR A 82 -14.84 -1.45 -4.39
N ILE A 83 -13.71 -1.97 -3.88
CA ILE A 83 -13.11 -1.52 -2.62
C ILE A 83 -12.63 -0.07 -2.75
N ILE A 84 -11.90 0.23 -3.82
CA ILE A 84 -11.34 1.58 -4.03
C ILE A 84 -12.47 2.61 -4.07
N ASP A 85 -13.55 2.32 -4.80
CA ASP A 85 -14.73 3.18 -4.87
C ASP A 85 -15.46 3.29 -3.52
N ALA A 86 -15.59 2.18 -2.79
CA ALA A 86 -16.21 2.14 -1.46
C ALA A 86 -15.44 2.95 -0.41
N ILE A 87 -14.11 2.98 -0.50
CA ILE A 87 -13.24 3.73 0.41
C ILE A 87 -13.16 5.21 0.00
N SER A 88 -13.27 5.53 -1.29
CA SER A 88 -13.31 6.91 -1.76
C SER A 88 -14.47 7.72 -1.14
N SER A 89 -15.63 7.09 -0.86
CA SER A 89 -16.72 7.80 -0.19
C SER A 89 -16.41 8.20 1.26
N SER A 90 -15.72 7.35 2.04
CA SER A 90 -15.35 7.68 3.44
C SER A 90 -14.24 8.74 3.54
N THR A 91 -13.43 8.89 2.50
CA THR A 91 -12.38 9.90 2.42
C THR A 91 -12.95 11.32 2.35
N SER A 92 -14.14 11.51 1.76
CA SER A 92 -14.79 12.83 1.67
C SER A 92 -15.07 13.46 3.04
N SER A 93 -15.49 12.65 4.01
CA SER A 93 -15.77 13.10 5.39
C SER A 93 -14.48 13.53 6.12
N LEU A 94 -13.38 12.81 5.88
CA LEU A 94 -12.07 13.15 6.42
C LEU A 94 -11.56 14.48 5.83
N ILE A 95 -11.69 14.67 4.51
CA ILE A 95 -11.29 15.91 3.82
C ILE A 95 -12.04 17.11 4.39
N SER A 96 -13.36 17.01 4.53
CA SER A 96 -14.17 18.09 5.12
C SER A 96 -13.68 18.43 6.54
N SER A 97 -13.45 17.42 7.37
CA SER A 97 -13.00 17.62 8.76
C SER A 97 -11.60 18.23 8.85
N ILE A 98 -10.70 17.88 7.93
CA ILE A 98 -9.36 18.47 7.81
C ILE A 98 -9.47 19.95 7.44
N ASN A 99 -10.26 20.27 6.41
CA ASN A 99 -10.46 21.65 5.96
C ASN A 99 -11.07 22.52 7.07
N ASP A 100 -12.09 22.01 7.77
CA ASP A 100 -12.70 22.69 8.91
C ASP A 100 -11.70 22.92 10.06
N GLY A 101 -10.88 21.92 10.36
CA GLY A 101 -9.84 22.00 11.39
C GLY A 101 -8.76 23.04 11.04
N LEU A 102 -8.34 23.11 9.78
CA LEU A 102 -7.37 24.08 9.29
C LEU A 102 -7.94 25.50 9.28
N LEU A 103 -9.17 25.67 8.82
CA LEU A 103 -9.87 26.96 8.84
C LEU A 103 -10.02 27.49 10.27
N LYS A 104 -10.40 26.62 11.21
CA LYS A 104 -10.47 26.96 12.63
C LYS A 104 -9.10 27.34 13.20
N SER A 105 -8.04 26.66 12.80
CA SER A 105 -6.68 26.98 13.24
C SER A 105 -6.19 28.32 12.69
N ALA A 106 -6.51 28.65 11.44
CA ALA A 106 -6.14 29.91 10.81
C ALA A 106 -6.95 31.11 11.34
N THR A 107 -8.23 30.91 11.65
CA THR A 107 -9.05 31.92 12.31
C THR A 107 -8.55 32.21 13.73
N LEU A 108 -8.17 31.18 14.51
CA LEU A 108 -7.50 31.36 15.81
C LEU A 108 -6.15 32.06 15.68
N ALA A 109 -5.43 31.80 14.59
CA ALA A 109 -4.17 32.48 14.28
C ALA A 109 -4.36 33.96 13.89
N GLY A 110 -5.60 34.41 13.66
CA GLY A 110 -5.93 35.78 13.27
C GLY A 110 -5.72 36.08 11.78
N ASN A 111 -5.43 35.07 10.96
CA ASN A 111 -5.26 35.25 9.52
C ASN A 111 -5.75 34.02 8.74
N ALA A 112 -6.97 34.11 8.22
CA ALA A 112 -7.58 33.06 7.40
C ALA A 112 -6.85 32.83 6.06
N SER A 113 -6.11 33.82 5.54
CA SER A 113 -5.31 33.65 4.31
C SER A 113 -4.11 32.70 4.49
N LEU A 114 -3.77 32.33 5.73
CA LEU A 114 -2.75 31.31 5.97
C LEU A 114 -3.23 29.91 5.56
N VAL A 115 -4.54 29.66 5.42
CA VAL A 115 -5.06 28.38 4.95
C VAL A 115 -4.61 28.13 3.51
N SER A 116 -4.75 29.11 2.62
CA SER A 116 -4.40 28.95 1.21
C SER A 116 -2.90 28.72 0.98
N ALA A 117 -2.06 29.09 1.95
CA ALA A 117 -0.62 28.79 1.91
C ALA A 117 -0.31 27.32 2.22
N VAL A 118 -1.15 26.65 3.00
CA VAL A 118 -0.88 25.29 3.50
C VAL A 118 -1.81 24.23 2.90
N GLU A 119 -2.96 24.65 2.38
CA GLU A 119 -3.89 23.83 1.61
C GLU A 119 -3.23 23.05 0.47
N PRO A 120 -2.28 23.61 -0.32
CA PRO A 120 -1.59 22.85 -1.37
C PRO A 120 -0.78 21.68 -0.81
N GLU A 121 -0.10 21.87 0.34
CA GLU A 121 0.70 20.83 0.98
C GLU A 121 -0.18 19.67 1.47
N VAL A 122 -1.31 20.00 2.12
CA VAL A 122 -2.24 18.99 2.64
C VAL A 122 -2.96 18.26 1.51
N THR A 123 -3.34 18.98 0.44
CA THR A 123 -3.97 18.39 -0.75
C THR A 123 -3.00 17.48 -1.51
N SER A 124 -1.72 17.89 -1.60
CA SER A 124 -0.66 17.07 -2.18
C SER A 124 -0.47 15.78 -1.39
N GLU A 125 -0.41 15.86 -0.05
CA GLU A 125 -0.29 14.68 0.82
C GLU A 125 -1.49 13.73 0.68
N LEU A 126 -2.71 14.28 0.64
CA LEU A 126 -3.93 13.50 0.43
C LEU A 126 -3.88 12.74 -0.89
N SER A 127 -3.53 13.43 -1.97
CA SER A 127 -3.44 12.84 -3.32
C SER A 127 -2.35 11.77 -3.38
N ALA A 128 -1.18 12.04 -2.79
CA ALA A 128 -0.07 11.09 -2.75
C ALA A 128 -0.41 9.84 -1.92
N SER A 129 -1.01 10.01 -0.75
CA SER A 129 -1.43 8.89 0.11
C SER A 129 -2.53 8.06 -0.54
N GLN A 130 -3.48 8.69 -1.22
CA GLN A 130 -4.54 8.00 -1.96
C GLN A 130 -3.99 7.18 -3.13
N GLU A 131 -3.05 7.73 -3.90
CA GLU A 131 -2.42 7.00 -5.01
C GLU A 131 -1.54 5.86 -4.50
N THR A 132 -0.79 6.09 -3.44
CA THR A 132 0.01 5.04 -2.77
C THR A 132 -0.89 3.91 -2.28
N PHE A 133 -2.00 4.22 -1.61
CA PHE A 133 -2.98 3.23 -1.20
C PHE A 133 -3.51 2.43 -2.40
N ARG A 134 -3.97 3.10 -3.47
CA ARG A 134 -4.47 2.44 -4.68
C ARG A 134 -3.43 1.52 -5.30
N SER A 135 -2.19 1.97 -5.40
CA SER A 135 -1.07 1.19 -5.93
C SER A 135 -0.78 -0.03 -5.06
N ASN A 136 -0.67 0.15 -3.75
CA ASN A 136 -0.38 -0.92 -2.79
C ASN A 136 -1.47 -2.00 -2.78
N ILE A 137 -2.74 -1.60 -2.83
CA ILE A 137 -3.87 -2.54 -2.88
C ILE A 137 -3.84 -3.32 -4.20
N ARG A 138 -3.70 -2.64 -5.35
CA ARG A 138 -3.58 -3.32 -6.66
C ARG A 138 -2.41 -4.31 -6.68
N ALA A 139 -1.24 -3.91 -6.17
CA ALA A 139 -0.07 -4.77 -6.11
C ALA A 139 -0.27 -5.98 -5.19
N TYR A 140 -0.89 -5.77 -4.02
CA TYR A 140 -1.24 -6.84 -3.09
C TYR A 140 -2.16 -7.88 -3.75
N TRP A 141 -3.21 -7.44 -4.43
CA TRP A 141 -4.14 -8.35 -5.10
C TRP A 141 -3.57 -9.00 -6.35
N ALA A 142 -2.75 -8.30 -7.14
CA ALA A 142 -2.01 -8.91 -8.23
C ALA A 142 -1.10 -10.05 -7.74
N THR A 143 -0.44 -9.85 -6.59
CA THR A 143 0.38 -10.87 -5.91
C THR A 143 -0.48 -12.02 -5.38
N LYS A 144 -1.65 -11.72 -4.83
CA LYS A 144 -2.59 -12.74 -4.32
C LYS A 144 -3.19 -13.57 -5.46
N ALA A 145 -3.54 -12.93 -6.58
CA ALA A 145 -4.05 -13.59 -7.78
C ALA A 145 -2.99 -14.51 -8.41
N SER A 146 -1.73 -14.06 -8.50
CA SER A 146 -0.64 -14.90 -9.00
C SER A 146 -0.37 -16.09 -8.07
N THR A 147 -0.47 -15.91 -6.75
CA THR A 147 -0.25 -17.00 -5.78
C THR A 147 -1.42 -17.99 -5.65
N LEU A 148 -2.65 -17.57 -5.99
CA LEU A 148 -3.85 -18.41 -6.07
C LEU A 148 -3.93 -19.19 -7.39
N GLY A 149 -3.42 -18.64 -8.48
CA GLY A 149 -3.36 -19.30 -9.80
C GLY A 149 -2.19 -20.27 -10.00
N LEU A 150 -1.22 -20.30 -9.08
CA LEU A 150 -0.11 -21.24 -9.11
C LEU A 150 -0.50 -22.55 -8.41
N SER A 151 -0.58 -23.63 -9.19
CA SER A 151 -0.77 -24.97 -8.64
C SER A 151 0.38 -25.32 -7.67
N ARG A 152 0.15 -26.25 -6.71
CA ARG A 152 1.22 -26.71 -5.79
C ARG A 152 2.46 -27.17 -6.56
N THR A 153 2.24 -27.76 -7.73
CA THR A 153 3.25 -28.15 -8.72
C THR A 153 3.98 -26.95 -9.32
N ASP A 154 3.31 -25.85 -9.67
CA ASP A 154 3.99 -24.66 -10.19
C ASP A 154 4.89 -24.00 -9.15
N LYS A 155 4.49 -23.98 -7.87
CA LYS A 155 5.31 -23.44 -6.77
C LYS A 155 6.60 -24.25 -6.57
N VAL A 156 6.49 -25.58 -6.63
CA VAL A 156 7.65 -26.48 -6.58
C VAL A 156 8.53 -26.31 -7.82
N LEU A 157 7.92 -26.17 -9.01
CA LEU A 157 8.66 -25.94 -10.25
C LEU A 157 9.45 -24.62 -10.20
N LEU A 158 8.85 -23.54 -9.69
CA LEU A 158 9.49 -22.23 -9.55
C LEU A 158 10.65 -22.28 -8.56
N GLY A 159 10.48 -22.97 -7.43
CA GLY A 159 11.57 -23.19 -6.47
C GLY A 159 12.71 -24.02 -7.07
N THR A 160 12.38 -25.06 -7.84
CA THR A 160 13.36 -25.89 -8.53
C THR A 160 14.10 -25.10 -9.61
N GLU A 161 13.39 -24.27 -10.38
CA GLU A 161 13.98 -23.39 -11.39
C GLU A 161 14.95 -22.38 -10.76
N ALA A 162 14.59 -21.77 -9.64
CA ALA A 162 15.48 -20.86 -8.90
C ALA A 162 16.77 -21.56 -8.45
N ILE A 163 16.68 -22.80 -7.94
CA ILE A 163 17.84 -23.60 -7.56
C ILE A 163 18.73 -23.89 -8.78
N PHE A 164 18.11 -24.26 -9.92
CA PHE A 164 18.83 -24.51 -11.17
C PHE A 164 19.58 -23.28 -11.67
N ILE A 165 18.96 -22.09 -11.60
CA ILE A 165 19.61 -20.83 -12.01
C ILE A 165 20.80 -20.50 -11.10
N VAL A 166 20.64 -20.64 -9.78
CA VAL A 166 21.72 -20.38 -8.82
C VAL A 166 22.88 -21.36 -9.04
N ALA A 167 22.59 -22.65 -9.19
CA ALA A 167 23.60 -23.66 -9.46
C ALA A 167 24.33 -23.41 -10.80
N ALA A 168 23.61 -23.03 -11.85
CA ALA A 168 24.20 -22.67 -13.13
C ALA A 168 25.10 -21.44 -13.01
N ALA A 169 24.68 -20.40 -12.29
CA ALA A 169 25.50 -19.19 -12.07
C ALA A 169 26.80 -19.50 -11.32
N ILE A 170 26.75 -20.37 -10.30
CA ILE A 170 27.93 -20.83 -9.56
C ILE A 170 28.89 -21.57 -10.50
N ILE A 171 28.39 -22.50 -11.31
CA ILE A 171 29.21 -23.31 -12.21
C ILE A 171 29.82 -22.46 -13.33
N ILE A 172 29.07 -21.49 -13.87
CA ILE A 172 29.60 -20.50 -14.82
C ILE A 172 30.74 -19.71 -14.16
N GLY A 173 30.55 -19.26 -12.91
CA GLY A 173 31.59 -18.57 -12.15
C GLY A 173 32.84 -19.43 -11.92
N MET A 174 32.68 -20.72 -11.62
CA MET A 174 33.79 -21.66 -11.47
C MET A 174 34.51 -21.90 -12.81
N TRP A 175 33.76 -22.01 -13.91
CA TRP A 175 34.33 -22.21 -15.24
C TRP A 175 35.12 -20.98 -15.75
N ILE A 176 34.66 -19.76 -15.44
CA ILE A 176 35.41 -18.53 -15.75
C ILE A 176 36.75 -18.49 -14.98
N ASN A 177 36.75 -18.92 -13.71
CA ASN A 177 37.93 -18.92 -12.87
C ASN A 177 38.90 -20.08 -13.17
N ASP A 178 38.39 -21.23 -13.61
CA ASP A 178 39.18 -22.39 -14.04
C ASP A 178 38.60 -23.03 -15.32
N PRO A 179 38.99 -22.52 -16.51
CA PRO A 179 38.45 -23.00 -17.78
C PRO A 179 38.84 -24.43 -18.14
N LYS A 180 39.85 -25.00 -17.46
CA LYS A 180 40.33 -26.38 -17.71
C LYS A 180 39.62 -27.41 -16.82
N GLY A 181 38.81 -26.97 -15.87
CA GLY A 181 38.01 -27.86 -15.04
C GLY A 181 36.87 -28.51 -15.83
N SER A 182 36.46 -29.70 -15.38
CA SER A 182 35.43 -30.52 -16.05
C SER A 182 34.00 -30.02 -15.77
N TYR A 183 33.72 -28.76 -16.07
CA TYR A 183 32.41 -28.10 -15.83
C TYR A 183 31.42 -28.24 -16.99
N GLU A 184 31.92 -28.56 -18.19
CA GLU A 184 31.17 -28.73 -19.43
C GLU A 184 29.96 -29.69 -19.34
N PRO A 185 30.04 -30.88 -18.73
CA PRO A 185 28.87 -31.77 -18.61
C PRO A 185 27.75 -31.17 -17.74
N TYR A 186 28.10 -30.35 -16.74
CA TYR A 186 27.11 -29.70 -15.90
C TYR A 186 26.44 -28.55 -16.65
N LEU A 187 27.20 -27.73 -17.39
CA LEU A 187 26.64 -26.67 -18.22
C LEU A 187 25.66 -27.22 -19.28
N ALA A 188 25.99 -28.34 -19.91
CA ALA A 188 25.07 -29.05 -20.82
C ALA A 188 23.80 -29.53 -20.10
N LEU A 189 23.93 -30.09 -18.90
CA LEU A 189 22.81 -30.56 -18.09
C LEU A 189 21.87 -29.41 -17.67
N PHE A 190 22.41 -28.25 -17.28
CA PHE A 190 21.61 -27.06 -16.98
C PHE A 190 20.97 -26.45 -18.23
N GLY A 191 21.67 -26.47 -19.37
CA GLY A 191 21.15 -26.00 -20.66
C GLY A 191 19.96 -26.81 -21.18
N ILE A 192 19.88 -28.10 -20.84
CA ILE A 192 18.73 -28.97 -21.17
C ILE A 192 17.66 -28.93 -20.07
N GLY A 193 18.05 -28.81 -18.80
CA GLY A 193 17.15 -28.82 -17.66
C GLY A 193 16.13 -27.67 -17.67
N ILE A 194 16.56 -26.45 -17.99
CA ILE A 194 15.69 -25.26 -18.04
C ILE A 194 14.57 -25.40 -19.09
N PRO A 195 14.86 -25.72 -20.38
CA PRO A 195 13.80 -25.92 -21.36
C PRO A 195 12.93 -27.15 -21.06
N ALA A 196 13.46 -28.20 -20.44
CA ALA A 196 12.67 -29.36 -20.02
C ALA A 196 11.63 -29.01 -18.95
N ILE A 197 11.98 -28.15 -17.98
CA ILE A 197 11.05 -27.63 -16.95
C ILE A 197 9.89 -26.85 -17.60
N GLU A 198 10.18 -26.01 -18.59
CA GLU A 198 9.17 -25.22 -19.29
C GLU A 198 8.24 -26.09 -20.17
N ILE A 199 8.78 -27.12 -20.82
CA ILE A 199 7.96 -28.11 -21.56
C ILE A 199 7.05 -28.87 -20.60
N PHE A 200 7.58 -29.33 -19.46
CA PHE A 200 6.80 -30.02 -18.44
C PHE A 200 5.67 -29.13 -17.90
N ARG A 201 5.94 -27.84 -17.63
CA ARG A 201 4.95 -26.84 -17.21
C ARG A 201 3.81 -26.70 -18.23
N ARG A 202 4.13 -26.66 -19.53
CA ARG A 202 3.13 -26.56 -20.61
C ARG A 202 2.27 -27.82 -20.74
N VAL A 203 2.86 -29.00 -20.58
CA VAL A 203 2.13 -30.28 -20.63
C VAL A 203 1.23 -30.43 -19.41
N ALA A 204 1.73 -30.13 -18.21
CA ALA A 204 0.97 -30.17 -16.96
C ALA A 204 -0.25 -29.24 -16.99
N LYS A 205 -0.10 -28.02 -17.54
CA LYS A 205 -1.23 -27.09 -17.72
C LYS A 205 -2.28 -27.55 -18.74
N ARG A 206 -1.91 -28.38 -19.73
CA ARG A 206 -2.85 -28.94 -20.72
C ARG A 206 -3.67 -30.13 -20.20
N HIS A 207 -3.21 -30.77 -19.13
CA HIS A 207 -3.83 -31.98 -18.56
C HIS A 207 -4.42 -31.74 -17.16
N ALA A 208 -4.42 -30.50 -16.68
CA ALA A 208 -5.17 -30.11 -15.49
C ALA A 208 -6.67 -30.02 -15.87
N PRO A 209 -7.57 -30.73 -15.15
CA PRO A 209 -9.01 -30.70 -15.42
C PRO A 209 -9.65 -29.33 -15.16
#